data_AF-A0A8E0WQA7-F1
#
_entry.id   AF-A0A8E0WQA7-F1
#
_cell.length_a   1.000
_cell.length_b   1.000
_cell.length_c   1.000
_cell.angle_alpha   90.00
_cell.angle_beta   90.00
_cell.angle_gamma   90.00
#
_symmetry.space_group_name_H-M   'P 1'
#
loop_
_entity.id
_entity.type
_entity.pdbx_description
1 polymer ?
#
loop_
_entity_poly.entity_id
_entity_poly.type
_entity_poly.pdbx_seq_one_letter_code
_entity_poly.pdbx_strand_id
1 'polypeptide(L)'
;MSKNKAVDTRVSITIHVTPPEARRLEVDAANVGKTRSALVRSRVLRQPEDGAPLMACLAQLLRIHHRLDDVCQLDDPIRRELLVTVRALTEAARAEAAE
;
A
#
# COMPACT_ATOMS: atom_id res chain seq x y z
N MET A 1 28.10 -5.58 24.97
CA MET A 1 27.67 -6.18 23.69
C MET A 1 26.33 -6.87 23.90
N SER A 2 25.21 -6.20 23.65
CA SER A 2 23.86 -6.76 23.87
C SER A 2 23.32 -7.29 22.55
N LYS A 3 23.19 -8.62 22.44
CA LYS A 3 22.54 -9.28 21.30
C LYS A 3 21.03 -9.12 21.43
N ASN A 4 20.46 -8.14 20.72
CA ASN A 4 19.02 -7.99 20.60
C ASN A 4 18.47 -9.18 19.79
N LYS A 5 17.83 -10.13 20.48
CA LYS A 5 17.17 -11.29 19.87
C LYS A 5 15.81 -10.80 19.36
N ALA A 6 15.72 -10.48 18.06
CA ALA A 6 14.46 -10.09 17.45
C ALA A 6 13.43 -11.22 17.64
N VAL A 7 12.33 -10.91 18.32
CA VAL A 7 11.21 -11.86 18.52
C VAL A 7 10.45 -11.94 17.20
N ASP A 8 10.56 -13.08 16.49
CA ASP A 8 9.77 -13.38 15.29
C ASP A 8 8.30 -13.60 15.72
N THR A 9 7.53 -12.52 15.73
CA THR A 9 6.10 -12.56 16.07
C THR A 9 5.32 -12.88 14.80
N ARG A 10 4.91 -14.14 14.66
CA ARG A 10 4.08 -14.58 13.53
C ARG A 10 2.62 -14.21 13.79
N VAL A 11 2.08 -13.32 12.96
CA VAL A 11 0.66 -12.97 12.96
C VAL A 11 -0.04 -13.76 11.85
N SER A 12 -1.09 -14.49 12.21
CA SER A 12 -2.01 -15.12 11.26
C SER A 12 -3.28 -14.27 11.14
N ILE A 13 -3.72 -14.02 9.92
CA ILE A 13 -4.94 -13.23 9.64
C ILE A 13 -5.87 -14.10 8.79
N THR A 14 -7.13 -14.22 9.21
CA THR A 14 -8.18 -14.90 8.46
C THR A 14 -9.00 -13.86 7.71
N ILE A 15 -9.17 -14.06 6.40
CA ILE A 15 -9.99 -13.18 5.54
C ILE A 15 -11.15 -14.02 5.01
N HIS A 16 -12.37 -13.58 5.27
CA HIS A 16 -13.57 -14.18 4.70
C HIS A 16 -13.85 -13.55 3.34
N VAL A 17 -14.01 -14.38 2.33
CA VAL A 17 -14.33 -13.97 0.96
C VAL A 17 -15.52 -14.77 0.45
N THR A 18 -16.28 -14.17 -0.45
CA THR A 18 -17.41 -14.83 -1.11
C THR A 18 -16.92 -15.89 -2.12
N PRO A 19 -17.76 -16.87 -2.52
CA PRO A 19 -17.37 -17.87 -3.50
C PRO A 19 -16.89 -17.33 -4.87
N PRO A 20 -17.46 -16.24 -5.43
CA PRO A 20 -16.94 -15.62 -6.65
C PRO A 20 -15.55 -14.99 -6.47
N GLU A 21 -15.31 -14.34 -5.33
CA GLU A 21 -14.01 -13.73 -5.01
C GLU A 21 -12.92 -14.77 -4.83
N ALA A 22 -13.24 -15.91 -4.18
CA ALA A 22 -12.32 -17.03 -4.03
C ALA A 22 -11.87 -17.58 -5.40
N ARG A 23 -12.81 -17.75 -6.34
CA ARG A 23 -12.50 -18.21 -7.72
C ARG A 23 -11.62 -17.22 -8.46
N ARG A 24 -11.91 -15.92 -8.38
CA ARG A 24 -11.06 -14.89 -8.98
C ARG A 24 -9.66 -14.93 -8.42
N LEU A 25 -9.52 -15.06 -7.09
CA LEU A 25 -8.23 -15.17 -6.43
C LEU A 25 -7.43 -16.40 -6.87
N GLU A 26 -8.11 -17.52 -7.14
CA GLU A 26 -7.49 -18.75 -7.68
C GLU A 26 -6.96 -18.55 -9.09
N VAL A 27 -7.77 -17.94 -9.97
CA VAL A 27 -7.37 -17.62 -11.34
C VAL A 27 -6.19 -16.65 -11.36
N ASP A 28 -6.28 -15.56 -10.61
CA ASP A 28 -5.20 -14.56 -10.50
C ASP A 28 -3.90 -15.21 -10.00
N ALA A 29 -3.99 -16.07 -8.98
CA ALA A 29 -2.83 -16.74 -8.41
C ALA A 29 -2.19 -17.70 -9.42
N ALA A 30 -3.00 -18.46 -10.16
CA ALA A 30 -2.54 -19.34 -11.22
C ALA A 30 -1.83 -18.55 -12.34
N ASN A 31 -2.40 -17.43 -12.77
CA ASN A 31 -1.85 -16.58 -13.83
C ASN A 31 -0.44 -16.05 -13.49
N VAL A 32 -0.16 -15.78 -12.22
CA VAL A 32 1.15 -15.29 -11.77
C VAL A 32 2.03 -16.38 -11.14
N GLY A 33 1.64 -17.66 -11.26
CA GLY A 33 2.40 -18.80 -10.74
C GLY A 33 2.56 -18.81 -9.21
N LYS A 34 1.62 -18.22 -8.47
CA LYS A 34 1.64 -18.13 -7.00
C LYS A 34 0.53 -18.99 -6.38
N THR A 35 0.69 -19.33 -5.09
CA THR A 35 -0.43 -19.82 -4.28
C THR A 35 -1.34 -18.64 -3.89
N ARG A 36 -2.62 -18.89 -3.59
CA ARG A 36 -3.56 -17.85 -3.13
C ARG A 36 -2.99 -17.02 -1.97
N SER A 37 -2.42 -17.71 -0.98
CA SER A 37 -1.84 -17.08 0.20
C SER A 37 -0.59 -16.27 -0.14
N ALA A 38 0.24 -16.72 -1.09
CA ALA A 38 1.41 -15.96 -1.55
C ALA A 38 1.00 -14.75 -2.39
N LEU A 39 -0.07 -14.85 -3.20
CA LEU A 39 -0.64 -13.73 -3.93
C LEU A 39 -1.20 -12.67 -2.97
N VAL A 40 -2.05 -13.06 -2.02
CA VAL A 40 -2.61 -12.16 -0.99
C VAL A 40 -1.50 -11.55 -0.17
N ARG A 41 -0.54 -12.34 0.28
CA ARG A 41 0.64 -11.84 1.00
C ARG A 41 1.43 -10.87 0.14
N SER A 42 1.59 -11.11 -1.16
CA SER A 42 2.25 -10.15 -2.05
C SER A 42 1.43 -8.87 -2.23
N ARG A 43 0.11 -8.93 -2.40
CA ARG A 43 -0.74 -7.73 -2.49
C ARG A 43 -0.78 -6.92 -1.19
N VAL A 44 -0.68 -7.59 -0.04
CA VAL A 44 -0.71 -6.96 1.29
C VAL A 44 0.67 -6.45 1.73
N LEU A 45 1.75 -7.17 1.39
CA LEU A 45 3.13 -6.88 1.85
C LEU A 45 4.02 -6.23 0.79
N ARG A 46 3.85 -6.53 -0.51
CA ARG A 46 4.45 -5.75 -1.59
C ARG A 46 3.47 -4.63 -1.90
N GLN A 47 3.85 -3.39 -1.62
CA GLN A 47 4.69 -2.59 -2.49
C GLN A 47 4.22 -2.71 -3.96
N PRO A 48 3.83 -1.58 -4.54
CA PRO A 48 3.12 -1.50 -5.81
C PRO A 48 3.84 -2.27 -6.92
N GLU A 49 3.09 -3.08 -7.65
CA GLU A 49 3.65 -3.97 -8.66
C GLU A 49 4.46 -3.19 -9.71
N ASP A 50 5.58 -3.77 -10.13
CA ASP A 50 6.55 -3.26 -11.13
C ASP A 50 5.94 -2.93 -12.52
N GLY A 51 4.61 -3.05 -12.69
CA GLY A 51 3.89 -2.61 -13.88
C GLY A 51 3.35 -1.17 -13.81
N ALA A 52 3.44 -0.49 -12.66
CA ALA A 52 2.91 0.87 -12.51
C ALA A 52 3.67 1.70 -11.44
N PRO A 53 4.95 2.04 -11.67
CA PRO A 53 5.78 2.81 -10.74
C PRO A 53 5.25 4.23 -10.45
N LEU A 54 4.32 4.75 -11.26
CA LEU A 54 3.60 5.98 -10.98
C LEU A 54 2.43 5.77 -10.01
N MET A 55 1.61 4.74 -10.23
CA MET A 55 0.53 4.35 -9.30
C MET A 55 1.07 3.95 -7.93
N ALA A 56 2.26 3.39 -7.93
CA ALA A 56 3.08 3.14 -6.76
C ALA A 56 3.33 4.38 -5.90
N CYS A 57 3.91 5.39 -6.53
CA CYS A 57 4.22 6.66 -5.91
C CYS A 57 2.93 7.37 -5.45
N LEU A 58 1.87 7.32 -6.27
CA LEU A 58 0.55 7.85 -5.92
C LEU A 58 -0.03 7.21 -4.65
N ALA A 59 0.01 5.89 -4.54
CA ALA A 59 -0.48 5.19 -3.35
C ALA A 59 0.35 5.53 -2.10
N GLN A 60 1.66 5.69 -2.25
CA GLN A 60 2.54 6.12 -1.15
C GLN A 60 2.27 7.56 -0.72
N LEU A 61 2.06 8.48 -1.67
CA LEU A 61 1.70 9.88 -1.38
C LEU A 61 0.36 9.99 -0.65
N LEU A 62 -0.67 9.27 -1.09
CA LEU A 62 -1.96 9.22 -0.41
C LEU A 62 -1.84 8.64 1.01
N ARG A 63 -0.97 7.65 1.22
CA ARG A 63 -0.70 7.11 2.56
C ARG A 63 -0.02 8.14 3.46
N ILE A 64 0.89 8.93 2.92
CA ILE A 64 1.55 10.03 3.65
C ILE A 64 0.51 11.12 3.99
N HIS A 65 -0.35 11.49 3.03
CA HIS A 65 -1.44 12.46 3.24
C HIS A 65 -2.33 12.07 4.43
N HIS A 66 -2.87 10.85 4.45
CA HIS A 66 -3.72 10.39 5.56
C HIS A 66 -2.96 10.32 6.89
N ARG A 67 -1.69 9.91 6.88
CA ARG A 67 -0.88 9.92 8.10
C ARG A 67 -0.64 11.34 8.62
N LEU A 68 -0.50 12.32 7.74
CA LEU A 68 -0.33 13.72 8.15
C LEU A 68 -1.64 14.32 8.68
N ASP A 69 -2.79 13.92 8.14
CA ASP A 69 -4.11 14.26 8.69
C ASP A 69 -4.27 13.71 10.12
N ASP A 70 -3.83 12.46 10.34
CA ASP A 70 -3.93 11.77 11.64
C ASP A 70 -2.90 12.26 12.69
N VAL A 71 -1.77 12.85 12.26
CA VAL A 71 -0.73 13.30 13.19
C VAL A 71 -1.10 14.65 13.78
N CYS A 72 -1.78 14.62 14.92
CA CYS A 72 -2.09 15.78 15.77
C CYS A 72 -0.86 16.53 16.35
N GLN A 73 0.37 16.17 15.97
CA GLN A 73 1.62 16.72 16.51
C GLN A 73 2.39 17.62 15.54
N LEU A 74 1.93 17.80 14.31
CA LEU A 74 2.48 18.78 13.38
C LEU A 74 1.78 20.12 13.53
N ASP A 75 2.55 21.21 13.59
CA ASP A 75 2.01 22.57 13.56
C ASP A 75 1.03 22.72 12.39
N ASP A 76 -0.19 23.18 12.69
CA ASP A 76 -1.30 23.33 11.73
C ASP A 76 -0.92 23.99 10.39
N PRO A 77 -0.13 25.08 10.35
CA PRO A 77 0.28 25.68 9.08
C PRO A 77 1.21 24.78 8.26
N ILE A 78 2.18 24.12 8.91
CA ILE A 78 3.13 23.20 8.25
C ILE A 78 2.39 21.96 7.74
N ARG A 79 1.43 21.44 8.52
CA ARG A 79 0.57 20.33 8.12
C ARG A 79 -0.23 20.69 6.87
N ARG A 80 -0.86 21.87 6.85
CA ARG A 80 -1.68 22.33 5.71
C ARG A 80 -0.83 22.49 4.45
N GLU A 81 0.36 23.06 4.57
CA GLU A 81 1.30 23.22 3.45
C GLU A 81 1.72 21.87 2.86
N LEU A 82 2.13 20.92 3.73
CA LEU A 82 2.49 19.56 3.32
C LEU A 82 1.32 18.83 2.63
N LEU A 83 0.10 18.94 3.17
CA LEU A 83 -1.08 18.30 2.58
C LEU A 83 -1.38 18.85 1.19
N VAL A 84 -1.25 20.17 1.00
CA VAL A 84 -1.43 20.83 -0.31
C VAL A 84 -0.37 20.36 -1.30
N THR A 85 0.92 20.31 -0.91
CA THR A 85 2.00 19.84 -1.79
C THR A 85 1.81 18.37 -2.20
N VAL A 86 1.44 17.50 -1.26
CA VAL A 86 1.17 16.08 -1.55
C VAL A 86 -0.02 15.92 -2.50
N ARG A 87 -1.07 16.73 -2.33
CA ARG A 87 -2.23 16.72 -3.23
C ARG A 87 -1.87 17.17 -4.65
N ALA A 88 -1.09 18.25 -4.78
CA ALA A 88 -0.63 18.74 -6.08
C ALA A 88 0.24 17.71 -6.81
N LEU A 89 1.16 17.05 -6.10
CA LEU A 89 1.97 15.96 -6.66
C LEU A 89 1.11 14.74 -7.06
N THR A 90 0.07 14.44 -6.29
CA THR A 90 -0.89 13.37 -6.62
C THR A 90 -1.67 13.71 -7.89
N GLU A 91 -2.11 14.95 -8.06
CA GLU A 91 -2.83 15.37 -9.27
C GLU A 91 -1.92 15.38 -10.51
N ALA A 92 -0.68 15.86 -10.38
CA ALA A 92 0.32 15.82 -11.45
C ALA A 92 0.63 14.39 -11.91
N ALA A 93 0.88 13.47 -10.96
CA ALA A 93 1.16 12.07 -11.29
C ALA A 93 -0.06 11.35 -11.91
N ARG A 94 -1.28 11.76 -11.59
CA ARG A 94 -2.50 11.24 -12.24
C ARG A 94 -2.65 11.75 -13.67
N ALA A 95 -2.30 13.00 -13.92
CA ALA A 95 -2.33 13.57 -15.27
C ALA A 95 -1.31 12.88 -16.19
N GLU A 96 -0.08 12.66 -15.71
CA GLU A 96 0.96 11.93 -16.46
C GLU A 96 0.61 10.47 -16.72
N ALA A 97 -0.16 9.82 -15.85
CA ALA A 97 -0.62 8.44 -16.05
C ALA A 97 -1.80 8.31 -17.03
N ALA A 98 -2.41 9.44 -17.43
CA ALA A 98 -3.55 9.48 -18.35
C ALA A 98 -3.18 9.81 -19.81
N GLU A 99 -1.90 10.13 -20.07
CA GLU A 99 -1.29 10.25 -21.40
C GLU A 99 -0.71 8.90 -21.87
#